data_AF-A0A1G0RGI1-F1
#
_entry.id   AF-A0A1G0RGI1-F1
#
_cell.length_a   1.000
_cell.length_b   1.000
_cell.length_c   1.000
_cell.angle_alpha   90.00
_cell.angle_beta   90.00
_cell.angle_gamma   90.00
#
_symmetry.space_group_name_H-M   'P 1'
#
loop_
_entity.id
_entity.type
_entity.pdbx_description
1 polymer ?
#
loop_
_entity_poly.entity_id
_entity_poly.type
_entity_poly.pdbx_seq_one_letter_code
_entity_poly.pdbx_strand_id
1 'polypeptide(L)'
;MQNIITLINQNTTWLYTKIYENQIFLFDFWTVTNFIIGSIIFCLMVILKIRYKYLYLIGILIVWEIIEMLVLYSNGDRFMIESLNDQFTDIILGLLGAGFAHLILHYFPKITKFKLIDLNFISSVLTAFLIAFLWVGFYQYHYSRPTFNFPGFNMWAMTLWTIGYFFIIRGYNFYKRHLKKLPLAVIATWITYFIVLFCVEYLGRYIFEIKEVSSEENTPLIFNLVWGNDILHIVYSFAPIIAILVFHPIRKLINSANNQLNY
;
A
#
# COMPACT_ATOMS: atom_id res chain seq x y z
N MET A 1 -27.93 -14.46 0.09
CA MET A 1 -27.18 -13.77 1.15
C MET A 1 -25.79 -14.40 1.18
N GLN A 2 -24.76 -13.73 0.64
CA GLN A 2 -23.39 -14.25 0.74
C GLN A 2 -23.00 -14.28 2.22
N ASN A 3 -22.44 -15.41 2.68
CA ASN A 3 -21.84 -15.48 4.00
C ASN A 3 -20.63 -14.52 4.04
N ILE A 4 -20.45 -13.78 5.15
CA ILE A 4 -19.33 -12.86 5.37
C ILE A 4 -17.99 -13.52 5.01
N ILE A 5 -17.82 -14.81 5.34
CA ILE A 5 -16.63 -15.59 5.02
C ILE A 5 -16.38 -15.67 3.52
N THR A 6 -17.42 -15.89 2.71
CA THR A 6 -17.31 -15.93 1.25
C THR A 6 -16.93 -14.55 0.69
N LEU A 7 -17.49 -13.48 1.26
CA LEU A 7 -17.13 -12.12 0.87
C LEU A 7 -15.66 -11.82 1.18
N ILE A 8 -15.18 -12.17 2.37
CA ILE A 8 -13.76 -12.01 2.74
C ILE A 8 -12.89 -12.77 1.75
N ASN A 9 -13.14 -14.07 1.56
CA ASN A 9 -12.34 -14.91 0.67
C ASN A 9 -12.28 -14.33 -0.75
N GLN A 10 -13.42 -13.94 -1.32
CA GLN A 10 -13.47 -13.37 -2.68
C GLN A 10 -12.67 -12.07 -2.84
N ASN A 11 -12.50 -11.29 -1.77
CA ASN A 11 -11.75 -10.04 -1.80
C ASN A 11 -10.28 -10.20 -1.37
N THR A 12 -9.91 -11.30 -0.71
CA THR A 12 -8.55 -11.53 -0.21
C THR A 12 -7.80 -12.64 -0.94
N THR A 13 -8.44 -13.41 -1.83
CA THR A 13 -7.80 -14.50 -2.59
C THR A 13 -6.50 -14.08 -3.28
N TRP A 14 -6.44 -12.86 -3.81
CA TRP A 14 -5.23 -12.36 -4.47
C TRP A 14 -4.03 -12.25 -3.52
N LEU A 15 -4.26 -12.04 -2.22
CA LEU A 15 -3.20 -11.93 -1.22
C LEU A 15 -2.42 -13.25 -1.07
N TYR A 16 -3.09 -14.38 -1.23
CA TYR A 16 -2.51 -15.74 -1.20
C TYR A 16 -1.70 -16.10 -2.44
N THR A 17 -1.53 -15.18 -3.39
CA THR A 17 -0.73 -15.45 -4.59
C THR A 17 0.75 -15.54 -4.23
N LYS A 18 1.31 -16.75 -4.35
CA LYS A 18 2.71 -17.03 -4.05
C LYS A 18 3.65 -16.32 -5.03
N ILE A 19 4.57 -15.52 -4.49
CA ILE A 19 5.67 -14.86 -5.19
C ILE A 19 6.89 -15.77 -5.21
N TYR A 20 7.17 -16.43 -4.08
CA TYR A 20 8.31 -17.33 -3.91
C TYR A 20 8.01 -18.38 -2.83
N GLU A 21 8.48 -19.60 -3.02
CA GLU A 21 8.32 -20.68 -2.05
C GLU A 21 9.56 -21.59 -2.05
N ASN A 22 10.06 -21.92 -0.87
CA ASN A 22 11.05 -22.97 -0.66
C ASN A 22 10.73 -23.78 0.60
N GLN A 23 11.65 -24.66 1.02
CA GLN A 23 11.43 -25.53 2.19
C GLN A 23 11.26 -24.78 3.52
N ILE A 24 11.66 -23.51 3.60
CA ILE A 24 11.73 -22.73 4.84
C ILE A 24 10.80 -21.51 4.80
N PHE A 25 10.71 -20.84 3.65
CA PHE A 25 10.01 -19.58 3.48
C PHE A 25 8.94 -19.68 2.39
N LEU A 26 7.82 -19.03 2.66
CA LEU A 26 6.75 -18.77 1.71
C LEU A 26 6.53 -17.26 1.66
N PHE A 27 6.73 -16.66 0.49
CA PHE A 27 6.42 -15.26 0.24
C PHE A 27 5.24 -15.17 -0.70
N ASP A 28 4.14 -14.63 -0.21
CA ASP A 28 2.98 -14.21 -0.98
C ASP A 28 2.74 -12.70 -0.78
N PHE A 29 1.57 -12.18 -1.15
CA PHE A 29 1.24 -10.78 -0.90
C PHE A 29 0.74 -10.52 0.53
N TRP A 30 0.33 -11.54 1.29
CA TRP A 30 0.09 -11.41 2.73
C TRP A 30 1.37 -11.02 3.47
N THR A 31 2.52 -11.57 3.08
CA THR A 31 3.81 -11.18 3.70
C THR A 31 4.09 -9.68 3.64
N VAL A 32 3.70 -9.00 2.55
CA VAL A 32 3.80 -7.53 2.41
C VAL A 32 2.89 -6.82 3.43
N THR A 33 1.68 -7.34 3.61
CA THR A 33 0.73 -6.83 4.60
C THR A 33 1.27 -7.00 6.02
N ASN A 34 1.82 -8.17 6.35
CA ASN A 34 2.43 -8.45 7.65
C ASN A 34 3.62 -7.55 7.95
N PHE A 35 4.48 -7.28 6.96
CA PHE A 35 5.54 -6.29 7.08
C PHE A 35 5.01 -4.89 7.44
N ILE A 36 3.98 -4.41 6.73
CA ILE A 36 3.37 -3.09 6.97
C ILE A 36 2.72 -3.03 8.36
N ILE A 37 1.94 -4.05 8.72
CA ILE A 37 1.28 -4.15 10.03
C ILE A 37 2.32 -4.16 11.15
N GLY A 38 3.38 -4.94 11.02
CA GLY A 38 4.50 -4.97 11.95
C GLY A 38 5.15 -3.60 12.15
N SER A 39 5.39 -2.85 11.06
CA SER A 39 5.87 -1.46 11.14
C SER A 39 4.91 -0.54 11.90
N ILE A 40 3.60 -0.62 11.62
CA ILE A 40 2.57 0.23 12.24
C ILE A 40 2.43 -0.08 13.73
N ILE A 41 2.30 -1.35 14.10
CA ILE A 41 2.18 -1.78 15.49
C ILE A 41 3.42 -1.34 16.28
N PHE A 42 4.61 -1.50 15.71
CA PHE A 42 5.83 -1.04 16.36
C PHE A 42 5.82 0.48 16.62
N CYS A 43 5.40 1.29 15.64
CA CYS A 43 5.26 2.74 15.82
C CYS A 43 4.26 3.08 16.94
N LEU A 44 3.13 2.36 17.01
CA LEU A 44 2.15 2.52 18.09
C LEU A 44 2.76 2.18 19.45
N MET A 45 3.51 1.08 19.56
CA MET A 45 4.17 0.69 20.81
C MET A 45 5.23 1.71 21.26
N VAL A 46 5.93 2.34 20.31
CA VAL A 46 6.84 3.46 20.57
C VAL A 46 6.07 4.65 21.14
N ILE A 47 4.95 5.05 20.52
CA ILE A 47 4.12 6.16 20.99
C ILE A 47 3.57 5.91 22.40
N LEU A 48 3.13 4.68 22.66
CA LEU A 48 2.61 4.23 23.95
C LEU A 48 3.71 3.98 25.01
N LYS A 49 4.98 4.24 24.69
CA LYS A 49 6.14 4.06 25.59
C LYS A 49 6.26 2.65 26.19
N ILE A 50 5.86 1.63 25.44
CA ILE A 50 5.96 0.23 25.89
C ILE A 50 7.45 -0.15 26.03
N ARG A 51 7.84 -0.74 27.17
CA ARG A 51 9.25 -1.06 27.47
C ARG A 51 9.79 -2.18 26.57
N TYR A 52 9.13 -3.34 26.54
CA TYR A 52 9.58 -4.55 25.83
C TYR A 52 8.89 -4.72 24.47
N LYS A 53 8.99 -3.70 23.61
CA LYS A 53 8.22 -3.59 22.34
C LYS A 53 8.30 -4.85 21.47
N TYR A 54 9.51 -5.35 21.22
CA TYR A 54 9.72 -6.55 20.39
C TYR A 54 9.10 -7.80 21.02
N LEU A 55 9.19 -7.97 22.34
CA LEU A 55 8.58 -9.12 23.03
C LEU A 55 7.06 -9.09 22.92
N TYR A 56 6.43 -7.93 23.15
CA TYR A 56 5.00 -7.79 22.97
C TYR A 56 4.57 -7.98 21.52
N LEU A 57 5.36 -7.49 20.56
CA LEU A 57 5.07 -7.68 19.15
C LEU A 57 5.11 -9.17 18.77
N ILE A 58 6.14 -9.92 19.19
CA ILE A 58 6.19 -11.37 19.00
C ILE A 58 4.94 -12.03 19.58
N GLY A 59 4.53 -11.66 20.79
CA GLY A 59 3.33 -12.19 21.42
C GLY A 59 2.05 -11.89 20.62
N ILE A 60 1.90 -10.66 20.09
CA ILE A 60 0.76 -10.28 19.25
C ILE A 60 0.74 -11.07 17.95
N LEU A 61 1.88 -11.20 17.27
CA LEU A 61 1.98 -11.96 16.02
C LEU A 61 1.65 -13.44 16.25
N ILE A 62 2.21 -14.08 17.28
CA ILE A 62 1.88 -15.48 17.61
C ILE A 62 0.39 -15.64 17.93
N VAL A 63 -0.20 -14.74 18.71
CA VAL A 63 -1.64 -14.80 19.03
C VAL A 63 -2.49 -14.60 17.77
N TRP A 64 -2.06 -13.75 16.85
CA TRP A 64 -2.73 -13.56 15.56
C TRP A 64 -2.73 -14.86 14.74
N GLU A 65 -1.57 -15.49 14.54
CA GLU A 65 -1.45 -16.77 13.81
C GLU A 65 -2.33 -17.88 14.43
N ILE A 66 -2.42 -17.94 15.77
CA ILE A 66 -3.29 -18.90 16.45
C ILE A 66 -4.77 -18.61 16.14
N ILE A 67 -5.18 -17.34 16.18
CA ILE A 67 -6.56 -16.94 15.86
C ILE A 67 -6.89 -17.28 14.41
N GLU A 68 -5.99 -16.96 13.49
CA GLU A 68 -6.11 -17.28 12.06
C GLU A 68 -6.32 -18.78 11.85
N MET A 69 -5.46 -19.63 12.43
CA MET A 69 -5.61 -21.08 12.34
C MET A 69 -6.93 -21.60 12.93
N LEU A 70 -7.40 -21.02 14.04
CA LEU A 70 -8.70 -21.38 14.61
C LEU A 70 -9.85 -21.00 13.67
N VAL A 71 -9.77 -19.83 13.01
CA VAL A 71 -10.75 -19.37 12.03
C VAL A 71 -10.73 -20.28 10.79
N LEU A 72 -9.56 -20.58 10.25
CA LEU A 72 -9.40 -21.48 9.09
C LEU A 72 -9.95 -22.87 9.39
N TYR A 73 -9.57 -23.45 10.53
CA TYR A 73 -10.05 -24.75 10.96
C TYR A 73 -11.58 -24.78 11.15
N SER A 74 -12.16 -23.73 11.73
CA SER A 74 -13.61 -23.64 11.94
C SER A 74 -14.43 -23.55 10.64
N ASN A 75 -13.80 -23.13 9.54
CA ASN A 75 -14.45 -22.89 8.26
C ASN A 75 -14.18 -23.99 7.20
N GLY A 76 -13.43 -25.03 7.56
CA GLY A 76 -13.17 -26.20 6.72
C GLY A 76 -12.53 -25.84 5.36
N ASP A 77 -12.96 -26.53 4.30
CA ASP A 77 -12.40 -26.44 2.93
C ASP A 77 -12.57 -25.08 2.23
N ARG A 78 -13.12 -24.06 2.89
CA ARG A 78 -13.39 -22.75 2.29
C ARG A 78 -12.15 -21.88 2.14
N PHE A 79 -11.11 -22.17 2.92
CA PHE A 79 -9.83 -21.49 2.86
C PHE A 79 -8.73 -22.50 2.58
N MET A 80 -7.67 -22.05 1.91
CA MET A 80 -6.48 -22.86 1.71
C MET A 80 -5.79 -23.01 3.08
N ILE A 81 -5.61 -24.24 3.57
CA ILE A 81 -4.94 -24.46 4.85
C ILE A 81 -3.49 -23.96 4.70
N GLU A 82 -3.15 -22.96 5.51
CA GLU A 82 -1.82 -22.38 5.53
C GLU A 82 -0.81 -23.37 6.11
N SER A 83 0.40 -23.34 5.54
CA SER A 83 1.47 -24.20 6.00
C SER A 83 2.14 -23.62 7.23
N LEU A 84 2.79 -24.44 8.07
CA LEU A 84 3.60 -23.94 9.18
C LEU A 84 4.72 -22.99 8.71
N ASN A 85 5.21 -23.17 7.47
CA ASN A 85 6.22 -22.29 6.88
C ASN A 85 5.67 -20.89 6.61
N ASP A 86 4.37 -20.78 6.34
CA ASP A 86 3.67 -19.53 6.06
C ASP A 86 3.62 -18.66 7.32
N GLN A 87 3.07 -19.21 8.40
CA GLN A 87 3.02 -18.60 9.73
C GLN A 87 4.41 -18.15 10.21
N PHE A 88 5.41 -18.99 10.00
CA PHE A 88 6.79 -18.66 10.36
C PHE A 88 7.29 -17.46 9.53
N THR A 89 6.99 -17.42 8.24
CA THR A 89 7.38 -16.32 7.36
C THR A 89 6.66 -15.03 7.75
N ASP A 90 5.37 -15.11 8.08
CA ASP A 90 4.55 -13.96 8.49
C ASP A 90 5.01 -13.33 9.80
N ILE A 91 5.32 -14.15 10.80
CA ILE A 91 5.92 -13.65 12.05
C ILE A 91 7.26 -12.96 11.75
N ILE A 92 8.13 -13.57 10.94
CA ILE A 92 9.42 -12.98 10.57
C ILE A 92 9.23 -11.65 9.84
N LEU A 93 8.32 -11.60 8.88
CA LEU A 93 8.06 -10.41 8.07
C LEU A 93 7.46 -9.29 8.92
N GLY A 94 6.57 -9.60 9.86
CA GLY A 94 6.08 -8.66 10.87
C GLY A 94 7.20 -8.10 11.74
N LEU A 95 8.13 -8.94 12.19
CA LEU A 95 9.30 -8.49 12.95
C LEU A 95 10.29 -7.66 12.12
N LEU A 96 10.50 -8.03 10.86
CA LEU A 96 11.31 -7.24 9.91
C LEU A 96 10.67 -5.87 9.66
N GLY A 97 9.34 -5.81 9.55
CA GLY A 97 8.59 -4.55 9.47
C GLY A 97 8.82 -3.66 10.69
N ALA A 98 8.82 -4.23 11.89
CA ALA A 98 9.15 -3.51 13.11
C ALA A 98 10.60 -3.05 13.17
N GLY A 99 11.54 -3.92 12.77
CA GLY A 99 12.96 -3.57 12.65
C GLY A 99 13.18 -2.42 11.67
N PHE A 100 12.50 -2.46 10.52
CA PHE A 100 12.52 -1.38 9.53
C PHE A 100 11.97 -0.07 10.08
N ALA A 101 10.83 -0.10 10.77
CA ALA A 101 10.29 1.08 11.44
C ALA A 101 11.27 1.63 12.50
N HIS A 102 11.88 0.77 13.30
CA HIS A 102 12.90 1.16 14.27
C HIS A 102 14.11 1.83 13.58
N LEU A 103 14.58 1.27 12.46
CA LEU A 103 15.68 1.83 11.68
C LEU A 103 15.34 3.23 11.16
N ILE A 104 14.15 3.38 10.58
CA ILE A 104 13.64 4.67 10.10
C ILE A 104 13.56 5.70 11.23
N LEU A 105 13.02 5.32 12.39
CA LEU A 105 12.79 6.29 13.46
C LEU A 105 14.08 6.66 14.19
N HIS A 106 15.00 5.70 14.41
CA HIS A 106 16.16 5.92 15.26
C HIS A 106 17.39 6.40 14.50
N TYR A 107 17.67 5.83 13.34
CA TYR A 107 18.93 6.06 12.62
C TYR A 107 18.77 7.05 11.48
N PHE A 108 17.63 7.01 10.78
CA PHE A 108 17.43 7.84 9.61
C PHE A 108 17.59 9.34 9.88
N PRO A 109 17.00 9.93 10.95
CA PRO A 109 17.17 11.35 11.25
C PRO A 109 18.62 11.74 11.59
N LYS A 110 19.45 10.78 12.02
CA LYS A 110 20.85 10.98 12.42
C LYS A 110 21.81 10.89 11.23
N ILE A 111 21.48 10.04 10.25
CA ILE A 111 22.35 9.75 9.10
C ILE A 111 22.13 10.76 7.97
N THR A 112 20.91 11.30 7.80
CA THR A 112 20.60 12.15 6.65
C THR A 112 21.19 13.55 6.76
N LYS A 113 22.46 13.67 6.34
CA LYS A 113 23.06 14.95 5.94
C LYS A 113 22.29 15.61 4.78
N PHE A 114 21.54 14.82 4.02
CA PHE A 114 20.72 15.26 2.90
C PHE A 114 19.34 15.73 3.38
N LYS A 115 19.12 17.05 3.41
CA LYS A 115 17.82 17.69 3.70
C LYS A 115 16.65 17.21 2.81
N LEU A 116 16.95 16.49 1.72
CA LEU A 116 15.97 15.98 0.76
C LEU A 116 15.17 14.78 1.28
N ILE A 117 15.77 13.93 2.12
CA ILE A 117 15.13 12.71 2.62
C ILE A 117 14.84 12.89 4.11
N ASP A 118 13.64 13.38 4.41
CA ASP A 118 13.12 13.58 5.76
C ASP A 118 12.00 12.57 6.07
N LEU A 119 11.49 12.59 7.31
CA LEU A 119 10.36 11.73 7.69
C LEU A 119 9.10 12.01 6.86
N ASN A 120 8.94 13.23 6.31
CA ASN A 120 7.82 13.52 5.40
C ASN A 120 7.99 12.82 4.06
N PHE A 121 9.22 12.74 3.52
CA PHE A 121 9.53 11.96 2.33
C PHE A 121 9.22 10.49 2.56
N ILE A 122 9.72 9.91 3.66
CA ILE A 122 9.47 8.50 3.99
C ILE A 122 7.97 8.24 4.14
N SER A 123 7.26 9.12 4.85
CA SER A 123 5.80 9.04 4.98
C SER A 123 5.11 9.10 3.61
N SER A 124 5.60 9.93 2.69
CA SER A 124 5.04 10.03 1.33
C SER A 124 5.23 8.73 0.54
N VAL A 125 6.41 8.13 0.62
CA VAL A 125 6.73 6.85 -0.05
C VAL A 125 5.87 5.72 0.52
N LEU A 126 5.81 5.59 1.85
CA LEU A 126 5.03 4.55 2.51
C LEU A 126 3.53 4.69 2.22
N THR A 127 2.99 5.91 2.27
CA THR A 127 1.59 6.15 1.90
C THR A 127 1.33 5.79 0.44
N ALA A 128 2.19 6.23 -0.48
CA ALA A 128 2.01 5.98 -1.89
C ALA A 128 2.05 4.47 -2.22
N PHE A 129 3.01 3.75 -1.63
CA PHE A 129 3.11 2.31 -1.75
C PHE A 129 1.88 1.61 -1.17
N LEU A 130 1.44 1.96 0.03
CA LEU A 130 0.28 1.32 0.69
C LEU A 130 -0.99 1.45 -0.15
N ILE A 131 -1.31 2.67 -0.62
CA ILE A 131 -2.53 2.89 -1.40
C ILE A 131 -2.43 2.15 -2.74
N ALA A 132 -1.28 2.24 -3.43
CA ALA A 132 -1.07 1.55 -4.69
C ALA A 132 -1.19 0.03 -4.54
N PHE A 133 -0.59 -0.54 -3.49
CA PHE A 133 -0.60 -1.99 -3.22
C PHE A 133 -2.04 -2.49 -3.04
N LEU A 134 -2.81 -1.84 -2.16
CA LEU A 134 -4.20 -2.20 -1.93
C LEU A 134 -5.04 -2.00 -3.19
N TRP A 135 -4.89 -0.86 -3.87
CA TRP A 135 -5.69 -0.57 -5.05
C TRP A 135 -5.43 -1.55 -6.19
N VAL A 136 -4.16 -1.77 -6.55
CA VAL A 136 -3.78 -2.69 -7.64
C VAL A 136 -4.16 -4.12 -7.30
N GLY A 137 -4.00 -4.52 -6.05
CA GLY A 137 -4.42 -5.83 -5.55
C GLY A 137 -5.94 -6.03 -5.61
N PHE A 138 -6.76 -5.05 -5.23
CA PHE A 138 -8.22 -5.20 -5.35
C PHE A 138 -8.73 -5.06 -6.78
N TYR A 139 -8.13 -4.18 -7.58
CA TYR A 139 -8.58 -3.92 -8.95
C TYR A 139 -8.16 -5.02 -9.93
N GLN A 140 -7.03 -5.71 -9.68
CA GLN A 140 -6.52 -6.80 -10.52
C GLN A 140 -6.30 -6.38 -11.98
N TYR A 141 -5.49 -5.33 -12.20
CA TYR A 141 -5.20 -4.81 -13.54
C TYR A 141 -4.73 -5.89 -14.52
N HIS A 142 -5.37 -5.94 -15.68
CA HIS A 142 -4.89 -6.70 -16.84
C HIS A 142 -4.60 -5.76 -18.01
N TYR A 143 -3.37 -5.77 -18.52
CA TYR A 143 -2.95 -4.99 -19.68
C TYR A 143 -2.81 -5.85 -20.94
N SER A 144 -2.91 -5.21 -22.11
CA SER A 144 -2.74 -5.85 -23.42
C SER A 144 -1.38 -6.52 -23.62
N ARG A 145 -0.34 -6.07 -22.90
CA ARG A 145 1.01 -6.63 -22.96
C ARG A 145 1.24 -7.66 -21.84
N PRO A 146 1.45 -8.95 -22.17
CA PRO A 146 1.59 -10.01 -21.15
C PRO A 146 2.73 -9.80 -20.16
N THR A 147 3.81 -9.11 -20.57
CA THR A 147 4.98 -8.84 -19.71
C THR A 147 4.67 -8.01 -18.47
N PHE A 148 3.52 -7.33 -18.43
CA PHE A 148 3.09 -6.54 -17.28
C PHE A 148 2.15 -7.29 -16.34
N ASN A 149 1.60 -8.42 -16.78
CA ASN A 149 0.59 -9.18 -16.05
C ASN A 149 1.26 -10.32 -15.27
N PHE A 150 1.68 -10.03 -14.05
CA PHE A 150 2.07 -11.09 -13.12
C PHE A 150 0.80 -11.72 -12.50
N PRO A 151 0.82 -13.02 -12.15
CA PRO A 151 -0.30 -13.67 -11.48
C PRO A 151 -0.72 -12.89 -10.23
N GLY A 152 -2.01 -12.62 -10.10
CA GLY A 152 -2.61 -11.98 -8.92
C GLY A 152 -2.21 -10.51 -8.67
N PHE A 153 -1.30 -9.92 -9.45
CA PHE A 153 -0.80 -8.58 -9.19
C PHE A 153 -0.11 -7.96 -10.41
N ASN A 154 -0.44 -6.72 -10.76
CA ASN A 154 0.17 -6.04 -11.90
C ASN A 154 1.31 -5.12 -11.44
N MET A 155 2.56 -5.58 -11.57
CA MET A 155 3.74 -4.84 -11.13
C MET A 155 3.91 -3.48 -11.84
N TRP A 156 3.49 -3.40 -13.11
CA TRP A 156 3.54 -2.15 -13.87
C TRP A 156 2.53 -1.13 -13.32
N ALA A 157 1.27 -1.53 -13.15
CA ALA A 157 0.25 -0.67 -12.54
C ALA A 157 0.69 -0.24 -11.14
N MET A 158 1.19 -1.17 -10.32
CA MET A 158 1.70 -0.88 -8.98
C MET A 158 2.78 0.21 -8.99
N THR A 159 3.73 0.10 -9.91
CA THR A 159 4.82 1.07 -10.05
C THR A 159 4.29 2.45 -10.43
N LEU A 160 3.42 2.53 -11.45
CA LEU A 160 2.83 3.79 -11.89
C LEU A 160 1.96 4.44 -10.81
N TRP A 161 1.12 3.68 -10.13
CA TRP A 161 0.29 4.17 -9.03
C TRP A 161 1.14 4.64 -7.85
N THR A 162 2.20 3.89 -7.49
CA THR A 162 3.12 4.30 -6.42
C THR A 162 3.81 5.63 -6.76
N ILE A 163 4.34 5.75 -7.98
CA ILE A 163 4.99 7.00 -8.45
C ILE A 163 3.97 8.15 -8.50
N GLY A 164 2.77 7.90 -9.04
CA GLY A 164 1.69 8.86 -9.15
C GLY A 164 1.26 9.39 -7.78
N TYR A 165 0.93 8.51 -6.83
CA TYR A 165 0.56 8.90 -5.47
C TYR A 165 1.69 9.63 -4.75
N PHE A 166 2.95 9.22 -4.95
CA PHE A 166 4.09 9.94 -4.40
C PHE A 166 4.11 11.39 -4.90
N PHE A 167 4.00 11.62 -6.22
CA PHE A 167 3.99 12.97 -6.78
C PHE A 167 2.76 13.78 -6.40
N ILE A 168 1.58 13.17 -6.26
CA ILE A 168 0.39 13.81 -5.70
C ILE A 168 0.69 14.35 -4.30
N ILE A 169 1.25 13.53 -3.41
CA ILE A 169 1.57 13.93 -2.03
C ILE A 169 2.63 15.02 -2.01
N ARG A 170 3.67 14.93 -2.87
CA ARG A 170 4.71 15.97 -2.98
C ARG A 170 4.14 17.27 -3.53
N GLY A 171 3.27 17.21 -4.55
CA GLY A 171 2.55 18.35 -5.10
C GLY A 171 1.68 19.02 -4.03
N TYR A 172 0.91 18.24 -3.27
CA TYR A 172 0.12 18.74 -2.14
C TYR A 172 0.98 19.46 -1.10
N ASN A 173 2.09 18.86 -0.66
CA ASN A 173 2.99 19.50 0.29
C ASN A 173 3.67 20.75 -0.29
N PHE A 174 3.93 20.79 -1.59
CA PHE A 174 4.41 21.98 -2.29
C PHE A 174 3.35 23.09 -2.27
N TYR A 175 2.13 22.83 -2.76
CA TYR A 175 1.07 23.84 -2.81
C TYR A 175 0.62 24.29 -1.42
N LYS A 176 0.56 23.40 -0.43
CA LYS A 176 0.23 23.75 0.96
C LYS A 176 1.20 24.77 1.54
N ARG A 177 2.50 24.63 1.25
CA ARG A 177 3.53 25.59 1.71
C ARG A 177 3.40 26.95 1.05
N HIS A 178 3.07 27.00 -0.24
CA HIS A 178 3.03 28.26 -1.01
C HIS A 178 1.68 28.99 -0.88
N LEU A 179 0.56 28.27 -1.02
CA LEU A 179 -0.79 28.85 -1.01
C LEU A 179 -1.32 29.08 0.41
N LYS A 180 -0.77 28.38 1.41
CA LYS A 180 -1.13 28.44 2.85
C LYS A 180 -2.58 28.08 3.20
N LYS A 181 -3.51 28.04 2.23
CA LYS A 181 -4.91 27.62 2.40
C LYS A 181 -5.08 26.16 1.97
N LEU A 182 -5.61 25.33 2.87
CA LEU A 182 -5.81 23.90 2.63
C LEU A 182 -6.68 23.62 1.38
N PRO A 183 -7.86 24.25 1.19
CA PRO A 183 -8.70 23.96 0.02
C PRO A 183 -8.00 24.28 -1.30
N LEU A 184 -7.30 25.42 -1.37
CA LEU A 184 -6.56 25.81 -2.57
C LEU A 184 -5.42 24.86 -2.89
N ALA A 185 -4.71 24.35 -1.88
CA ALA A 185 -3.66 23.36 -2.08
C ALA A 185 -4.21 22.03 -2.62
N VAL A 186 -5.37 21.58 -2.13
CA VAL A 186 -6.04 20.38 -2.64
C VAL A 186 -6.47 20.58 -4.09
N ILE A 187 -7.14 21.70 -4.40
CA ILE A 187 -7.59 22.02 -5.77
C ILE A 187 -6.41 22.11 -6.74
N ALA A 188 -5.33 22.81 -6.36
CA ALA A 188 -4.14 22.93 -7.20
C ALA A 188 -3.46 21.58 -7.46
N THR A 189 -3.41 20.71 -6.44
CA THR A 189 -2.89 19.34 -6.58
C THR A 189 -3.76 18.53 -7.54
N TRP A 190 -5.09 18.63 -7.39
CA TRP A 190 -6.06 17.92 -8.21
C TRP A 190 -5.96 18.32 -9.69
N ILE A 191 -5.92 19.62 -9.98
CA ILE A 191 -5.73 20.13 -11.36
C ILE A 191 -4.42 19.63 -11.96
N THR A 192 -3.31 19.76 -11.21
CA THR A 192 -1.98 19.33 -11.69
C THR A 192 -1.95 17.84 -11.96
N TYR A 193 -2.55 17.04 -11.08
CA TYR A 193 -2.69 15.61 -11.24
C TYR A 193 -3.43 15.26 -12.53
N PHE A 194 -4.57 15.88 -12.83
CA PHE A 194 -5.32 15.60 -14.04
C PHE A 194 -4.55 15.93 -15.32
N ILE A 195 -3.82 17.05 -15.34
CA ILE A 195 -2.95 17.40 -16.47
C ILE A 195 -1.92 16.30 -16.70
N VAL A 196 -1.23 15.87 -15.64
CA VAL A 196 -0.21 14.81 -15.72
C VAL A 196 -0.83 13.47 -16.10
N LEU A 197 -1.97 13.11 -15.53
CA LEU A 197 -2.70 11.88 -15.84
C LEU A 197 -3.04 11.82 -17.32
N PHE A 198 -3.61 12.89 -17.89
CA PHE A 198 -3.93 12.92 -19.32
C PHE A 198 -2.68 12.80 -20.20
N CYS A 199 -1.57 13.41 -19.82
CA CYS A 199 -0.31 13.23 -20.53
C CYS A 199 0.17 11.77 -20.48
N VAL A 200 0.18 11.14 -19.29
CA VAL A 200 0.64 9.77 -19.10
C VAL A 200 -0.25 8.78 -19.87
N GLU A 201 -1.57 8.92 -19.80
CA GLU A 201 -2.54 8.08 -20.51
C GLU A 201 -2.42 8.24 -22.03
N TYR A 202 -2.23 9.47 -22.51
CA TYR A 202 -1.98 9.72 -23.93
C TYR A 202 -0.72 9.00 -24.41
N LEU A 203 0.39 9.11 -23.68
CA LEU A 203 1.64 8.42 -24.01
C LEU A 203 1.45 6.89 -23.94
N GLY A 204 0.85 6.38 -22.88
CA GLY A 204 0.59 4.96 -22.67
C GLY A 204 -0.21 4.34 -23.82
N ARG A 205 -1.30 5.00 -24.22
CA ARG A 205 -2.22 4.50 -25.23
C ARG A 205 -1.70 4.66 -26.66
N TYR A 206 -1.27 5.86 -27.03
CA TYR A 206 -0.98 6.18 -28.44
C TYR A 206 0.47 5.96 -28.83
N ILE A 207 1.40 6.00 -27.87
CA ILE A 207 2.82 5.78 -28.16
C ILE A 207 3.24 4.37 -27.78
N PHE A 208 2.85 3.90 -26.58
CA PHE A 208 3.26 2.59 -26.09
C PHE A 208 2.25 1.47 -26.34
N GLU A 209 1.06 1.78 -26.83
CA GLU A 209 -0.02 0.83 -27.12
C GLU A 209 -0.39 -0.05 -25.91
N ILE A 210 -0.21 0.47 -24.70
CA ILE A 210 -0.60 -0.18 -23.46
C ILE A 210 -2.06 0.15 -23.22
N LYS A 211 -2.91 -0.88 -23.12
CA LYS A 211 -4.34 -0.73 -22.87
C LYS A 211 -4.74 -1.65 -21.74
N GLU A 212 -5.52 -1.12 -20.81
CA GLU A 212 -6.23 -1.93 -19.83
C GLU A 212 -7.31 -2.74 -20.59
N VAL A 213 -7.38 -4.04 -20.31
CA VAL A 213 -8.30 -5.00 -20.96
C VAL A 213 -9.01 -5.86 -19.89
N SER A 214 -9.12 -5.30 -18.69
CA SER A 214 -9.57 -5.97 -17.48
C SER A 214 -11.08 -6.12 -17.44
N SER A 215 -11.82 -5.19 -18.06
CA SER A 215 -13.28 -5.20 -18.12
C SER A 215 -13.81 -5.37 -19.55
N GLU A 216 -14.86 -6.18 -19.70
CA GLU A 216 -15.64 -6.32 -20.94
C GLU A 216 -16.40 -5.02 -21.27
N GLU A 217 -16.82 -4.28 -20.23
CA GLU A 217 -17.35 -2.93 -20.32
C GLU A 217 -16.22 -1.91 -20.14
N ASN A 218 -15.52 -1.63 -21.23
CA ASN A 218 -14.41 -0.68 -21.23
C ASN A 218 -14.89 0.64 -21.83
N THR A 219 -15.25 1.61 -20.98
CA THR A 219 -15.72 2.91 -21.44
C THR A 219 -14.62 3.96 -21.29
N PRO A 220 -14.47 4.85 -22.27
CA PRO A 220 -13.59 5.99 -22.14
C PRO A 220 -14.15 7.01 -21.13
N LEU A 221 -13.35 7.39 -20.14
CA LEU A 221 -13.51 8.64 -19.39
C LEU A 221 -12.80 9.78 -20.15
N ILE A 222 -13.39 10.98 -20.06
CA ILE A 222 -12.85 12.31 -20.43
C ILE A 222 -11.84 12.29 -21.60
N PHE A 223 -12.27 12.79 -22.76
CA PHE A 223 -11.49 12.88 -24.00
C PHE A 223 -11.03 11.54 -24.60
N ASN A 224 -11.66 10.42 -24.25
CA ASN A 224 -11.28 9.09 -24.73
C ASN A 224 -9.85 8.65 -24.36
N LEU A 225 -9.29 9.21 -23.29
CA LEU A 225 -7.92 8.93 -22.86
C LEU A 225 -7.84 7.85 -21.79
N VAL A 226 -8.65 7.96 -20.74
CA VAL A 226 -8.65 7.02 -19.61
C VAL A 226 -9.67 5.93 -19.90
N TRP A 227 -9.22 4.69 -20.11
CA TRP A 227 -10.11 3.56 -20.37
C TRP A 227 -10.18 2.66 -19.15
N GLY A 228 -11.38 2.25 -18.80
CA GLY A 228 -11.63 1.42 -17.64
C GLY A 228 -13.11 1.24 -17.36
N ASN A 229 -13.41 0.56 -16.26
CA ASN A 229 -14.74 0.54 -15.70
C ASN A 229 -15.01 1.79 -14.81
N ASP A 230 -16.26 1.93 -14.37
CA ASP A 230 -16.69 3.03 -13.51
C ASP A 230 -15.90 3.11 -12.19
N ILE A 231 -15.44 1.97 -11.66
CA ILE A 231 -14.67 1.93 -10.41
C ILE A 231 -13.31 2.59 -10.62
N LEU A 232 -12.62 2.28 -11.73
CA LEU A 232 -11.35 2.90 -12.09
C LEU A 232 -11.50 4.41 -12.29
N HIS A 233 -12.59 4.84 -12.92
CA HIS A 233 -12.93 6.25 -13.12
C HIS A 233 -13.12 7.01 -11.81
N ILE A 234 -13.86 6.42 -10.86
CA ILE A 234 -14.04 6.96 -9.52
C ILE A 234 -12.68 7.07 -8.83
N VAL A 235 -11.87 6.01 -8.84
CA VAL A 235 -10.57 6.03 -8.16
C VAL A 235 -9.61 7.03 -8.78
N TYR A 236 -9.54 7.13 -10.10
CA TYR A 236 -8.76 8.17 -10.76
C TYR A 236 -9.22 9.58 -10.34
N SER A 237 -10.53 9.82 -10.23
CA SER A 237 -11.06 11.14 -9.87
C SER A 237 -10.80 11.53 -8.42
N PHE A 238 -10.81 10.54 -7.52
CA PHE A 238 -10.62 10.74 -6.08
C PHE A 238 -9.18 10.45 -5.60
N ALA A 239 -8.29 9.99 -6.46
CA ALA A 239 -6.92 9.63 -6.12
C ALA A 239 -6.16 10.72 -5.33
N PRO A 240 -6.23 12.03 -5.70
CA PRO A 240 -5.60 13.07 -4.90
C PRO A 240 -6.13 13.18 -3.47
N ILE A 241 -7.45 13.02 -3.30
CA ILE A 241 -8.11 13.11 -2.00
C ILE A 241 -7.72 11.90 -1.16
N ILE A 242 -7.79 10.69 -1.72
CA ILE A 242 -7.41 9.44 -1.05
C ILE A 242 -5.96 9.53 -0.56
N ALA A 243 -5.04 9.96 -1.42
CA ALA A 243 -3.62 10.11 -1.09
C ALA A 243 -3.39 11.07 0.07
N ILE A 244 -4.05 12.23 0.06
CA ILE A 244 -3.91 13.24 1.11
C ILE A 244 -4.51 12.74 2.43
N LEU A 245 -5.68 12.08 2.38
CA LEU A 245 -6.37 11.57 3.56
C LEU A 245 -5.57 10.47 4.26
N VAL A 246 -4.94 9.56 3.52
CA VAL A 246 -4.11 8.47 4.10
C VAL A 246 -2.72 8.99 4.50
N PHE A 247 -2.19 10.01 3.81
CA PHE A 247 -0.88 10.59 4.13
C PHE A 247 -0.82 11.22 5.52
N HIS A 248 -1.83 12.00 5.92
CA HIS A 248 -1.82 12.68 7.22
C HIS A 248 -1.72 11.75 8.44
N PRO A 249 -2.51 10.68 8.57
CA PRO A 249 -2.40 9.75 9.70
C PRO A 249 -1.06 9.02 9.70
N ILE A 250 -0.57 8.54 8.54
CA ILE A 250 0.75 7.88 8.44
C ILE A 250 1.87 8.84 8.88
N ARG A 251 1.86 10.06 8.34
CA ARG A 251 2.82 11.10 8.73
C ARG A 251 2.76 11.41 10.22
N LYS A 252 1.55 11.52 10.79
CA LYS A 252 1.35 11.80 12.22
C LYS A 252 1.87 10.64 13.08
N LEU A 253 1.63 9.39 12.67
CA LEU A 253 2.11 8.20 13.36
C LEU A 253 3.65 8.20 13.41
N ILE A 254 4.31 8.34 12.26
CA ILE A 254 5.78 8.32 12.15
C ILE A 254 6.40 9.47 12.95
N ASN A 255 5.89 10.69 12.82
CA ASN A 255 6.42 11.84 13.55
C ASN A 255 6.22 11.71 15.07
N SER A 256 5.05 11.22 15.51
CA SER A 256 4.80 10.98 16.93
C SER A 256 5.74 9.93 17.52
N ALA A 257 5.95 8.83 16.79
CA ALA A 257 6.87 7.77 17.20
C ALA A 257 8.33 8.28 17.25
N ASN A 258 8.75 9.07 16.26
CA ASN A 258 10.09 9.67 16.25
C ASN A 258 10.30 10.60 17.43
N ASN A 259 9.31 11.44 17.77
CA ASN A 259 9.41 12.34 18.90
C ASN A 259 9.61 11.56 20.21
N GLN A 260 8.85 10.49 20.44
CA GLN A 260 8.98 9.69 21.67
C GLN A 260 10.30 8.93 21.81
N LEU A 261 11.04 8.69 20.73
CA LEU A 261 12.36 8.02 20.79
C LEU A 261 13.52 8.99 21.05
N ASN A 262 13.29 10.29 20.84
CA ASN A 262 14.32 11.32 21.00
C ASN A 262 14.16 12.13 22.31
N TYR A 263 13.20 11.77 23.15
CA TYR A 263 12.99 12.29 24.52
C TYR A 263 13.10 11.13 25.52
#